data_AF-A0A0F9W1Q8-F1
#
_entry.id   AF-A0A0F9W1Q8-F1
#
_cell.length_a   1.000
_cell.length_b   1.000
_cell.length_c   1.000
_cell.angle_alpha   90.00
_cell.angle_beta   90.00
_cell.angle_gamma   90.00
#
_symmetry.space_group_name_H-M   'P 1'
#
loop_
_entity.id
_entity.type
_entity.pdbx_description
1 polymer ?
#
loop_
_entity_poly.entity_id
_entity_poly.type
_entity_poly.pdbx_seq_one_letter_code
_entity_poly.pdbx_strand_id
1 'polypeptide(L)'
;MSKQKRTPAYEKLLEEIQQLPLGHERTAKLGKLAAEHDRLWQEVANSTTEEGAQQKLAEALSLNERAAPLFTQSRDPGEFADYLQQQLTTIEMIAMGEDKGPVQVAMRSDFARQVAAEAYGRAVELRESDDSLTVLPEWTDDPIAMLQQLREWCVRSRATATSPKAERRPATHSPTYRSVNWYGETYTFTGNQAACVKTLWEAWGNGTPDIADDHMLDKAGIETKRLRDVFRNHPAWGTMIVQGKTKGTHRLNLPEKI
;
A
#
# COMPACT_ATOMS: atom_id res chain seq x y z
N MET A 1 8.93 -39.13 -17.67
CA MET A 1 8.83 -37.67 -17.48
C MET A 1 7.37 -37.26 -17.63
N SER A 2 6.63 -37.23 -16.52
CA SER A 2 5.24 -36.79 -16.51
C SER A 2 5.24 -35.26 -16.62
N LYS A 3 4.62 -34.70 -17.67
CA LYS A 3 4.48 -33.25 -17.82
C LYS A 3 3.48 -32.78 -16.76
N GLN A 4 3.98 -32.22 -15.66
CA GLN A 4 3.17 -31.61 -14.61
C GLN A 4 2.19 -30.59 -15.22
N LYS A 5 0.91 -30.76 -14.92
CA LYS A 5 -0.10 -29.71 -15.11
C LYS A 5 0.14 -28.65 -14.03
N ARG A 6 0.92 -27.62 -14.37
CA ARG A 6 1.01 -26.37 -13.59
C ARG A 6 -0.38 -25.84 -13.31
N THR A 7 -0.65 -25.26 -12.14
CA THR A 7 -1.96 -24.63 -11.87
C THR A 7 -2.20 -23.46 -12.83
N PRO A 8 -3.08 -23.60 -13.86
CA PRO A 8 -3.25 -22.57 -14.87
C PRO A 8 -3.96 -21.32 -14.35
N ALA A 9 -4.56 -21.41 -13.15
CA ALA A 9 -5.19 -20.28 -12.48
C ALA A 9 -4.16 -19.25 -11.96
N TYR A 10 -3.07 -19.69 -11.34
CA TYR A 10 -2.06 -18.79 -10.77
C TYR A 10 -1.28 -18.06 -11.86
N GLU A 11 -0.82 -18.78 -12.90
CA GLU A 11 -0.10 -18.16 -14.03
C GLU A 11 -0.97 -17.14 -14.76
N LYS A 12 -2.25 -17.45 -14.98
CA LYS A 12 -3.20 -16.53 -15.58
C LYS A 12 -3.39 -15.26 -14.72
N LEU A 13 -3.45 -15.40 -13.39
CA LEU A 13 -3.55 -14.24 -12.50
C LEU A 13 -2.30 -13.36 -12.57
N LEU A 14 -1.10 -13.94 -12.62
CA LEU A 14 0.15 -13.18 -12.78
C LEU A 14 0.15 -12.37 -14.09
N GLU A 15 -0.22 -13.00 -15.20
CA GLU A 15 -0.29 -12.35 -16.51
C GLU A 15 -1.32 -11.21 -16.51
N GLU A 16 -2.50 -11.44 -15.94
CA GLU A 16 -3.53 -10.40 -15.78
C GLU A 16 -3.03 -9.22 -14.94
N ILE A 17 -2.33 -9.46 -13.84
CA ILE A 17 -1.79 -8.40 -12.96
C ILE A 17 -0.72 -7.58 -13.67
N GLN A 18 0.13 -8.20 -14.49
CA GLN A 18 1.19 -7.52 -15.24
C GLN A 18 0.64 -6.53 -16.29
N GLN A 19 -0.53 -6.82 -16.86
CA GLN A 19 -1.15 -5.96 -17.88
C GLN A 19 -2.01 -4.84 -17.28
N LEU A 20 -2.28 -4.87 -15.97
CA LEU A 20 -3.12 -3.87 -15.31
C LEU A 20 -2.33 -2.62 -14.89
N PRO A 21 -2.86 -1.42 -15.14
CA PRO A 21 -2.28 -0.20 -14.58
C PRO A 21 -2.37 -0.23 -13.04
N LEU A 22 -1.46 0.50 -12.37
CA LEU A 22 -1.50 0.67 -10.92
C LEU A 22 -2.87 1.26 -10.51
N GLY A 23 -3.54 0.64 -9.54
CA GLY A 23 -4.86 1.06 -9.06
C GLY A 23 -5.69 -0.09 -8.47
N HIS A 24 -6.94 0.22 -8.14
CA HIS A 24 -7.86 -0.66 -7.39
C HIS A 24 -8.05 -2.04 -8.02
N GLU A 25 -8.07 -2.13 -9.36
CA GLU A 25 -8.23 -3.39 -10.07
C GLU A 25 -7.01 -4.30 -9.92
N ARG A 26 -5.81 -3.72 -9.93
CA ARG A 26 -4.56 -4.45 -9.68
C ARG A 26 -4.49 -4.93 -8.23
N THR A 27 -4.88 -4.10 -7.26
CA THR A 27 -4.93 -4.49 -5.84
C THR A 27 -5.90 -5.66 -5.61
N ALA A 28 -7.09 -5.62 -6.21
CA ALA A 28 -8.05 -6.72 -6.10
C ALA A 28 -7.52 -8.05 -6.69
N LYS A 29 -6.73 -7.97 -7.77
CA LYS A 29 -6.09 -9.14 -8.38
C LYS A 29 -4.90 -9.65 -7.57
N LEU A 30 -4.10 -8.76 -6.98
CA LEU A 30 -3.06 -9.11 -6.01
C LEU A 30 -3.64 -9.85 -4.80
N GLY A 31 -4.81 -9.43 -4.31
CA GLY A 31 -5.52 -10.17 -3.24
C GLY A 31 -5.93 -11.59 -3.65
N LYS A 32 -6.37 -11.79 -4.91
CA LYS A 32 -6.65 -13.14 -5.44
C LYS A 32 -5.39 -13.98 -5.59
N LEU A 33 -4.29 -13.36 -6.01
CA LEU A 33 -2.99 -14.02 -6.11
C LEU A 33 -2.49 -14.48 -4.74
N ALA A 34 -2.67 -13.65 -3.70
CA ALA A 34 -2.36 -14.00 -2.31
C ALA A 34 -3.21 -15.17 -1.81
N ALA A 35 -4.51 -15.18 -2.10
CA ALA A 35 -5.38 -16.30 -1.72
C ALA A 35 -5.00 -17.63 -2.40
N GLU A 36 -4.61 -17.59 -3.68
CA GLU A 36 -4.15 -18.79 -4.39
C GLU A 36 -2.76 -19.24 -3.88
N HIS A 37 -1.91 -18.31 -3.47
CA HIS A 37 -0.64 -18.61 -2.79
C HIS A 37 -0.89 -19.33 -1.46
N ASP A 38 -1.81 -18.84 -0.62
CA ASP A 38 -2.18 -19.49 0.65
C ASP A 38 -2.72 -20.91 0.42
N ARG A 39 -3.50 -21.11 -0.64
CA ARG A 39 -4.00 -22.42 -1.04
C ARG A 39 -2.86 -23.38 -1.39
N LEU A 40 -1.87 -22.96 -2.17
CA LEU A 40 -0.72 -23.80 -2.53
C LEU A 40 0.05 -24.23 -1.28
N TRP A 41 0.23 -23.32 -0.32
CA TRP A 41 0.87 -23.64 0.95
C TRP A 41 0.06 -24.61 1.81
N GLN A 42 -1.26 -24.48 1.84
CA GLN A 42 -2.15 -25.49 2.43
C GLN A 42 -1.97 -26.86 1.76
N GLU A 43 -1.83 -26.90 0.44
CA GLU A 43 -1.61 -28.14 -0.31
C GLU A 43 -0.24 -28.77 -0.03
N VAL A 44 0.80 -27.97 0.21
CA VAL A 44 2.13 -28.43 0.70
C VAL A 44 1.98 -29.01 2.10
N ALA A 45 1.31 -28.30 3.00
CA ALA A 45 1.14 -28.70 4.40
C ALA A 45 0.36 -30.02 4.55
N ASN A 46 -0.66 -30.21 3.70
CA ASN A 46 -1.53 -31.39 3.69
C ASN A 46 -0.98 -32.55 2.83
N SER A 47 0.20 -32.42 2.23
CA SER A 47 0.82 -33.52 1.48
C SER A 47 1.19 -34.67 2.43
N THR A 48 0.75 -35.89 2.10
CA THR A 48 1.02 -37.10 2.88
C THR A 48 2.32 -37.78 2.49
N THR A 49 2.94 -37.39 1.37
CA THR A 49 4.22 -37.93 0.89
C THR A 49 5.28 -36.84 0.82
N GLU A 50 6.52 -37.21 1.08
CA GLU A 50 7.67 -36.30 1.03
C GLU A 50 7.89 -35.78 -0.39
N GLU A 51 7.86 -36.66 -1.39
CA GLU A 51 8.00 -36.29 -2.81
C GLU A 51 6.89 -35.33 -3.27
N GLY A 52 5.65 -35.57 -2.83
CA GLY A 52 4.53 -34.68 -3.11
C GLY A 52 4.67 -33.31 -2.44
N ALA A 53 5.22 -33.27 -1.22
CA ALA A 53 5.47 -32.02 -0.51
C ALA A 53 6.59 -31.22 -1.18
N GLN A 54 7.70 -31.86 -1.55
CA GLN A 54 8.83 -31.24 -2.24
C GLN A 54 8.41 -30.68 -3.60
N GLN A 55 7.59 -31.44 -4.35
CA GLN A 55 7.08 -30.99 -5.64
C GLN A 55 6.19 -29.74 -5.52
N LYS A 56 5.23 -29.75 -4.59
CA LYS A 56 4.33 -28.61 -4.37
C LYS A 56 5.07 -27.39 -3.82
N LEU A 57 6.09 -27.63 -2.99
CA LEU A 57 6.96 -26.58 -2.47
C LEU A 57 7.74 -25.92 -3.61
N ALA A 58 8.36 -26.71 -4.50
CA ALA A 58 9.06 -26.18 -5.66
C ALA A 58 8.14 -25.35 -6.56
N GLU A 59 6.87 -25.76 -6.71
CA GLU A 59 5.86 -24.99 -7.44
C GLU A 59 5.53 -23.68 -6.72
N ALA A 60 5.28 -23.71 -5.40
CA ALA A 60 5.00 -22.51 -4.61
C ALA A 60 6.17 -21.51 -4.63
N LEU A 61 7.41 -21.99 -4.49
CA LEU A 61 8.62 -21.15 -4.54
C LEU A 61 8.80 -20.49 -5.91
N SER A 62 8.69 -21.26 -7.00
CA SER A 62 8.79 -20.73 -8.36
C SER A 62 7.71 -19.68 -8.66
N LEU A 63 6.52 -19.86 -8.10
CA LEU A 63 5.44 -18.89 -8.22
C LEU A 63 5.69 -17.62 -7.40
N ASN A 64 6.24 -17.76 -6.19
CA ASN A 64 6.61 -16.63 -5.35
C ASN A 64 7.69 -15.75 -6.01
N GLU A 65 8.73 -16.36 -6.60
CA GLU A 65 9.77 -15.63 -7.35
C GLU A 65 9.20 -14.81 -8.51
N ARG A 66 8.15 -15.31 -9.17
CA ARG A 66 7.46 -14.60 -10.27
C ARG A 66 6.48 -13.54 -9.77
N ALA A 67 5.93 -13.72 -8.58
CA ALA A 67 4.97 -12.81 -7.96
C ALA A 67 5.66 -11.64 -7.24
N ALA A 68 6.84 -11.87 -6.65
CA ALA A 68 7.58 -10.87 -5.88
C ALA A 68 7.76 -9.52 -6.62
N PRO A 69 8.12 -9.48 -7.92
CA PRO A 69 8.20 -8.23 -8.69
C PRO A 69 6.88 -7.44 -8.78
N LEU A 70 5.73 -8.10 -8.66
CA LEU A 70 4.42 -7.46 -8.79
C LEU A 70 4.00 -6.75 -7.51
N PHE A 71 4.39 -7.30 -6.35
CA PHE A 71 4.20 -6.70 -5.03
C PHE A 71 5.22 -5.58 -4.77
N THR A 72 6.48 -5.75 -5.20
CA THR A 72 7.54 -4.73 -5.02
C THR A 72 7.38 -3.48 -5.88
N GLN A 73 6.55 -3.54 -6.93
CA GLN A 73 6.15 -2.39 -7.73
C GLN A 73 5.13 -1.47 -7.03
N SER A 74 4.51 -1.91 -5.93
CA SER A 74 3.71 -1.01 -5.11
C SER A 74 4.62 0.03 -4.42
N ARG A 75 4.23 1.31 -4.51
CA ARG A 75 4.90 2.41 -3.82
C ARG A 75 4.33 2.66 -2.43
N ASP A 76 3.31 1.91 -2.02
CA ASP A 76 2.72 2.05 -0.69
C ASP A 76 3.49 1.18 0.32
N PRO A 77 4.17 1.80 1.31
CA PRO A 77 4.86 1.05 2.37
C PRO A 77 3.92 0.16 3.19
N GLY A 78 2.64 0.52 3.29
CA GLY A 78 1.61 -0.26 3.98
C GLY A 78 1.30 -1.58 3.29
N GLU A 79 1.09 -1.56 1.96
CA GLU A 79 0.82 -2.77 1.17
C GLU A 79 2.02 -3.74 1.19
N PHE A 80 3.25 -3.20 1.15
CA PHE A 80 4.46 -4.01 1.26
C PHE A 80 4.63 -4.61 2.66
N ALA A 81 4.36 -3.84 3.71
CA ALA A 81 4.41 -4.34 5.09
C ALA A 81 3.34 -5.43 5.35
N ASP A 82 2.14 -5.30 4.77
CA ASP A 82 1.08 -6.31 4.86
C ASP A 82 1.48 -7.61 4.16
N TYR A 83 2.07 -7.51 2.96
CA TYR A 83 2.62 -8.65 2.23
C TYR A 83 3.71 -9.36 3.04
N LEU A 84 4.68 -8.62 3.58
CA LEU A 84 5.74 -9.20 4.41
C LEU A 84 5.19 -9.86 5.67
N GLN A 85 4.21 -9.24 6.34
CA GLN A 85 3.58 -9.83 7.52
C GLN A 85 2.84 -11.13 7.18
N GLN A 86 2.20 -11.22 6.01
CA GLN A 86 1.57 -12.45 5.53
C GLN A 86 2.61 -13.54 5.27
N GLN A 87 3.71 -13.21 4.58
CA GLN A 87 4.81 -14.16 4.33
C GLN A 87 5.44 -14.65 5.64
N LEU A 88 5.69 -13.75 6.60
CA LEU A 88 6.21 -14.06 7.93
C LEU A 88 5.28 -15.00 8.70
N THR A 89 3.97 -14.74 8.67
CA THR A 89 2.97 -15.57 9.36
C THR A 89 2.92 -16.97 8.76
N THR A 90 3.00 -17.09 7.43
CA THR A 90 3.08 -18.37 6.73
C THR A 90 4.35 -19.13 7.11
N ILE A 91 5.50 -18.46 7.16
CA ILE A 91 6.76 -19.06 7.60
C ILE A 91 6.68 -19.52 9.07
N GLU A 92 6.10 -18.71 9.97
CA GLU A 92 5.88 -19.05 11.38
C GLU A 92 4.96 -20.27 11.54
N MET A 93 3.82 -20.30 10.86
CA MET A 93 2.91 -21.46 10.87
C MET A 93 3.60 -22.74 10.40
N ILE A 94 4.42 -22.61 9.36
CA ILE A 94 5.19 -23.73 8.84
C ILE A 94 6.23 -24.15 9.90
N ALA A 95 7.01 -23.22 10.47
CA ALA A 95 8.04 -23.48 11.47
C ALA A 95 7.51 -24.09 12.78
N MET A 96 6.33 -23.68 13.23
CA MET A 96 5.68 -24.16 14.46
C MET A 96 4.90 -25.47 14.29
N GLY A 97 4.80 -26.01 13.07
CA GLY A 97 4.26 -27.34 12.85
C GLY A 97 5.14 -28.40 13.52
N GLU A 98 4.72 -28.85 14.71
CA GLU A 98 5.39 -29.85 15.52
C GLU A 98 5.53 -31.16 14.73
N ASP A 99 6.78 -31.62 14.60
CA ASP A 99 7.18 -32.92 14.06
C ASP A 99 7.09 -33.10 12.53
N LYS A 100 7.99 -32.43 11.80
CA LYS A 100 8.32 -32.82 10.41
C LYS A 100 9.84 -32.80 10.19
N GLY A 101 10.36 -33.88 9.61
CA GLY A 101 11.79 -34.22 9.55
C GLY A 101 12.75 -33.18 8.94
N PRO A 102 14.07 -33.44 8.98
CA PRO A 102 15.15 -32.46 8.77
C PRO A 102 15.11 -31.75 7.40
N VAL A 103 14.58 -32.39 6.36
CA VAL A 103 14.44 -31.82 5.02
C VAL A 103 13.48 -30.62 5.01
N GLN A 104 12.39 -30.70 5.78
CA GLN A 104 11.42 -29.62 5.86
C GLN A 104 11.97 -28.44 6.65
N VAL A 105 12.80 -28.68 7.68
CA VAL A 105 13.47 -27.63 8.46
C VAL A 105 14.50 -26.88 7.60
N ALA A 106 15.31 -27.58 6.80
CA ALA A 106 16.28 -26.95 5.90
C ALA A 106 15.62 -26.10 4.80
N MET A 107 14.55 -26.63 4.18
CA MET A 107 13.80 -25.91 3.14
C MET A 107 13.10 -24.65 3.68
N ARG A 108 12.62 -24.69 4.93
CA ARG A 108 12.05 -23.52 5.62
C ARG A 108 13.09 -22.44 5.88
N SER A 109 14.30 -22.84 6.26
CA SER A 109 15.42 -21.94 6.54
C SER A 109 15.87 -21.19 5.28
N ASP A 110 15.99 -21.87 4.14
CA ASP A 110 16.45 -21.23 2.90
C ASP A 110 15.38 -20.32 2.30
N PHE A 111 14.11 -20.71 2.36
CA PHE A 111 13.01 -19.83 1.97
C PHE A 111 12.92 -18.58 2.86
N ALA A 112 13.02 -18.75 4.18
CA ALA A 112 13.05 -17.61 5.10
C ALA A 112 14.20 -16.65 4.82
N ARG A 113 15.39 -17.18 4.49
CA ARG A 113 16.55 -16.38 4.10
C ARG A 113 16.31 -15.60 2.81
N GLN A 114 15.72 -16.21 1.79
CA GLN A 114 15.44 -15.55 0.51
C GLN A 114 14.41 -14.43 0.67
N VAL A 115 13.30 -14.69 1.36
CA VAL A 115 12.26 -13.69 1.65
C VAL A 115 12.82 -12.53 2.46
N ALA A 116 13.64 -12.81 3.47
CA ALA A 116 14.25 -11.77 4.28
C ALA A 116 15.29 -10.93 3.53
N ALA A 117 16.09 -11.55 2.65
CA ALA A 117 17.06 -10.85 1.81
C ALA A 117 16.37 -9.89 0.81
N GLU A 118 15.27 -10.32 0.19
CA GLU A 118 14.46 -9.46 -0.69
C GLU A 118 13.79 -8.32 0.08
N ALA A 119 13.21 -8.63 1.25
CA ALA A 119 12.60 -7.63 2.13
C ALA A 119 13.62 -6.56 2.54
N TYR A 120 14.84 -6.98 2.87
CA TYR A 120 15.93 -6.08 3.24
C TYR A 120 16.38 -5.19 2.09
N GLY A 121 16.65 -5.76 0.91
CA GLY A 121 17.06 -4.99 -0.27
C GLY A 121 16.07 -3.86 -0.58
N ARG A 122 14.76 -4.12 -0.42
CA ARG A 122 13.73 -3.12 -0.65
C ARG A 122 13.58 -2.09 0.47
N ALA A 123 13.73 -2.51 1.73
CA ALA A 123 13.76 -1.58 2.86
C ALA A 123 14.92 -0.57 2.74
N VAL A 124 16.06 -1.00 2.19
CA VAL A 124 17.20 -0.13 1.85
C VAL A 124 16.82 0.87 0.75
N GLU A 125 16.23 0.42 -0.35
CA GLU A 125 15.78 1.32 -1.45
C GLU A 125 14.72 2.32 -0.99
N LEU A 126 13.79 1.92 -0.11
CA LEU A 126 12.77 2.81 0.45
C LEU A 126 13.39 3.88 1.37
N ARG A 127 14.40 3.51 2.17
CA ARG A 127 15.15 4.45 3.02
C ARG A 127 15.84 5.55 2.20
N GLU A 128 16.41 5.21 1.05
CA GLU A 128 17.03 6.21 0.18
C GLU A 128 16.01 7.24 -0.38
N SER A 129 14.71 6.90 -0.36
CA SER A 129 13.64 7.77 -0.83
C SER A 129 12.91 8.54 0.28
N ASP A 130 13.07 8.15 1.55
CA ASP A 130 12.36 8.74 2.70
C ASP A 130 13.27 8.78 3.95
N ASP A 131 13.83 9.96 4.22
CA ASP A 131 14.74 10.26 5.34
C ASP A 131 14.09 10.09 6.73
N SER A 132 12.76 9.89 6.79
CA SER A 132 12.03 9.67 8.04
C SER A 132 12.01 8.21 8.51
N LEU A 133 12.45 7.26 7.68
CA LEU A 133 12.53 5.85 8.03
C LEU A 133 13.72 5.61 8.96
N THR A 134 13.44 5.14 10.18
CA THR A 134 14.44 4.89 11.23
C THR A 134 15.51 3.89 10.81
N VAL A 135 16.71 4.04 11.39
CA VAL A 135 17.92 3.19 11.24
C VAL A 135 17.56 1.70 11.10
N LEU A 136 17.95 1.10 9.97
CA LEU A 136 17.83 -0.34 9.73
C LEU A 136 18.61 -1.11 10.82
N PRO A 137 18.04 -2.19 11.41
CA PRO A 137 18.77 -3.00 12.37
C PRO A 137 20.00 -3.66 11.72
N GLU A 138 21.07 -3.86 12.49
CA GLU A 138 22.17 -4.75 12.09
C GLU A 138 21.65 -6.20 12.12
N TRP A 139 21.65 -6.83 10.95
CA TRP A 139 21.05 -8.16 10.79
C TRP A 139 21.93 -9.25 11.40
N THR A 140 21.24 -10.26 11.92
CA THR A 140 21.81 -11.48 12.49
C THR A 140 21.81 -12.60 11.46
N ASP A 141 22.83 -13.47 11.49
CA ASP A 141 22.92 -14.68 10.64
C ASP A 141 21.88 -15.76 11.02
N ASP A 142 21.20 -15.60 12.15
CA ASP A 142 20.10 -16.48 12.57
C ASP A 142 18.80 -16.08 11.84
N PRO A 143 18.28 -16.94 10.95
CA PRO A 143 17.08 -16.63 10.18
C PRO A 143 15.84 -16.41 11.06
N ILE A 144 15.72 -17.06 12.22
CA ILE A 144 14.56 -16.85 13.10
C ILE A 144 14.64 -15.48 13.78
N ALA A 145 15.82 -15.10 14.27
CA ALA A 145 16.04 -13.78 14.85
C ALA A 145 15.88 -12.66 13.79
N MET A 146 16.28 -12.91 12.54
CA MET A 146 16.04 -12.01 11.42
C MET A 146 14.55 -11.81 11.12
N LEU A 147 13.74 -12.87 11.11
CA LEU A 147 12.29 -12.75 10.93
C LEU A 147 11.63 -11.96 12.08
N GLN A 148 12.11 -12.14 13.31
CA GLN A 148 11.65 -11.35 14.46
C GLN A 148 12.02 -9.87 14.33
N GLN A 149 13.24 -9.55 13.90
CA GLN A 149 13.65 -8.17 13.62
C GLN A 149 12.85 -7.55 12.47
N LEU A 150 12.58 -8.30 11.40
CA LEU A 150 11.70 -7.86 10.30
C LEU A 150 10.29 -7.57 10.81
N ARG A 151 9.75 -8.44 11.67
CA ARG A 151 8.42 -8.25 12.26
C ARG A 151 8.38 -7.01 13.14
N GLU A 152 9.35 -6.84 14.02
CA GLU A 152 9.46 -5.65 14.87
C GLU A 152 9.64 -4.38 14.04
N TRP A 153 10.44 -4.44 12.99
CA TRP A 153 10.59 -3.35 12.04
C TRP A 153 9.28 -3.07 11.29
N CYS A 154 8.56 -4.08 10.79
CA CYS A 154 7.26 -3.91 10.13
C CYS A 154 6.22 -3.33 11.09
N VAL A 155 6.19 -3.80 12.35
CA VAL A 155 5.28 -3.27 13.38
C VAL A 155 5.65 -1.84 13.74
N ARG A 156 6.94 -1.50 13.84
CA ARG A 156 7.43 -0.15 14.13
C ARG A 156 7.20 0.79 12.96
N SER A 157 7.49 0.36 11.74
CA SER A 157 7.21 1.07 10.49
C SER A 157 5.71 1.24 10.27
N ARG A 158 4.91 0.24 10.63
CA ARG A 158 3.45 0.38 10.68
C ARG A 158 3.06 1.36 11.78
N ALA A 159 3.67 1.35 12.96
CA ALA A 159 3.37 2.29 14.05
C ALA A 159 3.83 3.72 13.75
N THR A 160 4.87 3.92 12.92
CA THR A 160 5.27 5.25 12.42
C THR A 160 4.38 5.67 11.25
N ALA A 161 3.98 4.76 10.36
CA ALA A 161 2.98 5.00 9.31
C ALA A 161 1.55 5.20 9.89
N THR A 162 1.25 4.58 11.03
CA THR A 162 0.08 4.80 11.90
C THR A 162 0.43 5.66 13.10
N SER A 163 1.44 6.53 12.98
CA SER A 163 1.54 7.68 13.88
C SER A 163 0.16 8.33 13.91
N PRO A 164 -0.38 8.68 15.09
CA PRO A 164 -1.68 9.33 15.17
C PRO A 164 -1.56 10.56 14.31
N LYS A 165 -2.26 10.55 13.16
CA LYS A 165 -2.36 11.63 12.19
C LYS A 165 -1.96 12.94 12.83
N ALA A 166 -0.69 13.33 12.58
CA ALA A 166 0.10 14.29 13.35
C ALA A 166 -0.81 15.30 14.03
N GLU A 167 -0.82 15.34 15.38
CA GLU A 167 -1.56 16.30 16.21
C GLU A 167 -2.22 17.38 15.37
N ARG A 168 -3.45 17.08 14.90
CA ARG A 168 -4.02 17.74 13.73
C ARG A 168 -4.17 19.23 14.01
N ARG A 169 -3.16 20.01 13.64
CA ARG A 169 -3.18 21.47 13.81
C ARG A 169 -4.48 21.95 13.16
N PRO A 170 -5.23 22.86 13.80
CA PRO A 170 -6.47 23.34 13.22
C PRO A 170 -6.20 23.84 11.81
N ALA A 171 -7.12 23.56 10.90
CA ALA A 171 -6.98 24.02 9.52
C ALA A 171 -6.89 25.56 9.53
N THR A 172 -5.81 26.09 8.95
CA THR A 172 -5.54 27.53 8.89
C THR A 172 -5.18 27.94 7.48
N HIS A 173 -5.36 29.22 7.16
CA HIS A 173 -5.06 29.75 5.84
C HIS A 173 -4.46 31.15 5.95
N SER A 174 -3.73 31.57 4.92
CA SER A 174 -3.29 32.95 4.78
C SER A 174 -4.48 33.87 4.45
N PRO A 175 -4.38 35.19 4.68
CA PRO A 175 -5.45 36.14 4.35
C PRO A 175 -5.88 36.10 2.87
N THR A 176 -4.98 35.67 1.98
CA THR A 176 -5.22 35.56 0.53
C THR A 176 -5.56 34.14 0.08
N TYR A 177 -5.64 33.17 0.99
CA TYR A 177 -5.88 31.74 0.71
C TYR A 177 -4.87 31.08 -0.24
N ARG A 178 -3.76 31.76 -0.55
CA ARG A 178 -2.67 31.22 -1.38
C ARG A 178 -1.80 30.19 -0.65
N SER A 179 -1.89 30.15 0.67
CA SER A 179 -1.26 29.13 1.49
C SER A 179 -2.29 28.63 2.50
N VAL A 180 -2.46 27.32 2.57
CA VAL A 180 -3.37 26.65 3.49
C VAL A 180 -2.61 25.56 4.22
N ASN A 181 -2.70 25.56 5.54
CA ASN A 181 -2.33 24.42 6.36
C ASN A 181 -3.59 23.60 6.64
N TRP A 182 -3.68 22.44 6.03
CA TRP A 182 -4.76 21.48 6.19
C TRP A 182 -4.33 20.36 7.12
N TYR A 183 -4.55 20.55 8.43
CA TYR A 183 -4.26 19.54 9.46
C TYR A 183 -2.82 19.01 9.47
N GLY A 184 -1.85 19.90 9.27
CA GLY A 184 -0.42 19.58 9.21
C GLY A 184 0.15 19.66 7.80
N GLU A 185 -0.68 19.46 6.77
CA GLU A 185 -0.26 19.49 5.36
C GLU A 185 -0.37 20.89 4.78
N THR A 186 0.73 21.42 4.22
CA THR A 186 0.73 22.76 3.64
C THR A 186 0.55 22.70 2.13
N TYR A 187 -0.47 23.40 1.63
CA TYR A 187 -0.74 23.57 0.21
C TYR A 187 -0.51 25.02 -0.22
N THR A 188 -0.02 25.19 -1.44
CA THR A 188 0.22 26.50 -2.05
C THR A 188 -0.59 26.61 -3.34
N PHE A 189 -1.38 27.67 -3.46
CA PHE A 189 -2.33 27.86 -4.55
C PHE A 189 -2.00 29.09 -5.41
N THR A 190 -2.32 29.01 -6.69
CA THR A 190 -2.34 30.17 -7.59
C THR A 190 -3.51 31.11 -7.24
N GLY A 191 -3.57 32.31 -7.86
CA GLY A 191 -4.64 33.27 -7.57
C GLY A 191 -6.04 32.72 -7.85
N ASN A 192 -6.20 32.05 -8.99
CA ASN A 192 -7.47 31.45 -9.41
C ASN A 192 -7.85 30.27 -8.49
N GLN A 193 -6.89 29.42 -8.14
CA GLN A 193 -7.11 28.33 -7.19
C GLN A 193 -7.49 28.84 -5.79
N ALA A 194 -6.81 29.88 -5.31
CA ALA A 194 -7.08 30.49 -4.01
C ALA A 194 -8.50 31.10 -3.93
N ALA A 195 -9.01 31.66 -5.03
CA ALA A 195 -10.39 32.15 -5.09
C ALA A 195 -11.42 31.01 -4.96
N CYS A 196 -11.17 29.86 -5.60
CA CYS A 196 -12.00 28.67 -5.42
C CYS A 196 -11.91 28.14 -3.97
N VAL A 197 -10.70 28.03 -3.41
CA VAL A 197 -10.47 27.57 -2.04
C VAL A 197 -11.15 28.48 -1.02
N LYS A 198 -11.07 29.80 -1.19
CA LYS A 198 -11.79 30.77 -0.36
C LYS A 198 -13.30 30.51 -0.36
N THR A 199 -13.88 30.28 -1.52
CA THR A 199 -15.32 29.99 -1.66
C THR A 199 -15.71 28.71 -0.93
N LEU A 200 -14.90 27.65 -1.05
CA LEU A 200 -15.10 26.40 -0.32
C LEU A 200 -14.95 26.56 1.20
N TRP A 201 -14.01 27.41 1.65
CA TRP A 201 -13.78 27.68 3.06
C TRP A 201 -14.93 28.46 3.72
N GLU A 202 -15.42 29.49 3.04
CA GLU A 202 -16.59 30.27 3.46
C GLU A 202 -17.83 29.38 3.55
N ALA A 203 -18.06 28.54 2.54
CA ALA A 203 -19.14 27.57 2.49
C ALA A 203 -19.08 26.56 3.65
N TRP A 204 -17.87 26.09 3.97
CA TRP A 204 -17.62 25.22 5.11
C TRP A 204 -17.96 25.89 6.44
N GLY A 205 -17.51 27.14 6.65
CA GLY A 205 -17.82 27.93 7.86
C GLY A 205 -19.32 28.24 8.02
N ASN A 206 -20.05 28.35 6.90
CA ASN A 206 -21.49 28.59 6.88
C ASN A 206 -22.35 27.32 7.05
N GLY A 207 -21.75 26.14 7.18
CA GLY A 207 -22.47 24.88 7.33
C GLY A 207 -23.09 24.31 6.05
N THR A 208 -22.77 24.90 4.88
CA THR A 208 -23.21 24.46 3.56
C THR A 208 -21.99 24.06 2.71
N PRO A 209 -21.31 22.95 3.02
CA PRO A 209 -19.98 22.66 2.49
C PRO A 209 -19.95 22.23 1.01
N ASP A 210 -21.08 21.76 0.47
CA ASP A 210 -21.20 21.33 -0.92
C ASP A 210 -21.48 22.55 -1.83
N ILE A 211 -20.53 22.90 -2.70
CA ILE A 211 -20.65 24.03 -3.63
C ILE A 211 -20.56 23.56 -5.08
N ALA A 212 -21.40 24.11 -5.95
CA ALA A 212 -21.41 23.82 -7.38
C ALA A 212 -20.17 24.39 -8.10
N ASP A 213 -19.64 23.62 -9.05
CA ASP A 213 -18.46 23.99 -9.84
C ASP A 213 -18.64 25.32 -10.56
N ASP A 214 -19.78 25.50 -11.22
CA ASP A 214 -20.10 26.71 -11.98
C ASP A 214 -20.07 27.96 -11.08
N HIS A 215 -20.59 27.86 -9.86
CA HIS A 215 -20.59 28.97 -8.91
C HIS A 215 -19.17 29.32 -8.42
N MET A 216 -18.30 28.33 -8.21
CA MET A 216 -16.91 28.60 -7.85
C MET A 216 -16.13 29.26 -8.99
N LEU A 217 -16.34 28.76 -10.21
CA LEU A 217 -15.66 29.25 -11.41
C LEU A 217 -16.08 30.69 -11.74
N ASP A 218 -17.37 30.98 -11.65
CA ASP A 218 -17.93 32.33 -11.86
C ASP A 218 -17.40 33.33 -10.81
N LYS A 219 -17.46 32.96 -9.52
CA LYS A 219 -16.96 33.81 -8.43
C LYS A 219 -15.45 34.04 -8.51
N ALA A 220 -14.70 33.10 -9.11
CA ALA A 220 -13.27 33.23 -9.35
C ALA A 220 -12.92 33.93 -10.68
N GLY A 221 -13.92 34.22 -11.53
CA GLY A 221 -13.71 34.82 -12.85
C GLY A 221 -12.93 33.92 -13.82
N ILE A 222 -13.12 32.60 -13.73
CA ILE A 222 -12.38 31.61 -14.52
C ILE A 222 -13.27 31.09 -15.66
N GLU A 223 -12.80 31.20 -16.90
CA GLU A 223 -13.55 30.78 -18.10
C GLU A 223 -13.56 29.26 -18.37
N THR A 224 -12.94 28.45 -17.50
CA THR A 224 -12.89 26.99 -17.67
C THR A 224 -14.22 26.34 -17.33
N LYS A 225 -14.59 25.28 -18.04
CA LYS A 225 -15.86 24.55 -17.81
C LYS A 225 -15.83 23.56 -16.65
N ARG A 226 -14.66 23.25 -16.08
CA ARG A 226 -14.51 22.18 -15.07
C ARG A 226 -13.53 22.62 -13.99
N LEU A 227 -13.94 22.49 -12.73
CA LEU A 227 -13.10 22.80 -11.59
C LEU A 227 -11.81 21.95 -11.55
N ARG A 228 -11.89 20.68 -11.99
CA ARG A 228 -10.74 19.79 -12.11
C ARG A 228 -9.60 20.39 -12.94
N ASP A 229 -9.91 21.17 -13.97
CA ASP A 229 -8.88 21.74 -14.85
C ASP A 229 -8.10 22.87 -14.14
N VAL A 230 -8.74 23.57 -13.21
CA VAL A 230 -8.10 24.60 -12.36
C VAL A 230 -7.09 23.99 -11.38
N PHE A 231 -7.37 22.78 -10.89
CA PHE A 231 -6.52 22.05 -9.94
C PHE A 231 -5.75 20.89 -10.58
N ARG A 232 -5.55 20.94 -11.89
CA ARG A 232 -4.83 19.88 -12.61
C ARG A 232 -3.43 19.71 -12.04
N ASN A 233 -3.07 18.47 -11.69
CA ASN A 233 -1.80 18.10 -11.07
C ASN A 233 -1.53 18.78 -9.71
N HIS A 234 -2.56 19.30 -9.04
CA HIS A 234 -2.40 19.93 -7.74
C HIS A 234 -2.62 18.89 -6.61
N PRO A 235 -1.72 18.78 -5.61
CA PRO A 235 -1.79 17.75 -4.57
C PRO A 235 -3.02 17.86 -3.67
N ALA A 236 -3.62 19.05 -3.55
CA ALA A 236 -4.87 19.26 -2.80
C ALA A 236 -6.11 18.63 -3.48
N TRP A 237 -6.03 18.27 -4.77
CA TRP A 237 -7.15 17.68 -5.49
C TRP A 237 -7.33 16.21 -5.12
N GLY A 238 -8.53 15.82 -4.68
CA GLY A 238 -8.81 14.46 -4.19
C GLY A 238 -8.36 14.19 -2.76
N THR A 239 -7.61 15.11 -2.14
CA THR A 239 -7.16 15.01 -0.74
C THR A 239 -7.92 16.00 0.14
N MET A 240 -7.66 17.30 -0.04
CA MET A 240 -8.33 18.41 0.64
C MET A 240 -9.63 18.78 -0.06
N ILE A 241 -9.65 18.80 -1.39
CA ILE A 241 -10.83 19.13 -2.21
C ILE A 241 -11.39 17.84 -2.76
N VAL A 242 -12.57 17.46 -2.30
CA VAL A 242 -13.23 16.19 -2.66
C VAL A 242 -14.58 16.44 -3.29
N GLN A 243 -15.07 15.45 -4.02
CA GLN A 243 -16.40 15.50 -4.60
C GLN A 243 -17.45 15.61 -3.49
N GLY A 244 -18.41 16.52 -3.69
CA GLY A 244 -19.55 16.71 -2.81
C GLY A 244 -20.58 15.59 -2.94
N LYS A 245 -21.71 15.74 -2.24
CA LYS A 245 -22.80 14.74 -2.25
C LYS A 245 -23.43 14.55 -3.63
N THR A 246 -23.44 15.61 -4.45
CA THR A 246 -24.08 15.62 -5.77
C THR A 246 -23.04 15.79 -6.88
N LYS A 247 -23.34 15.28 -8.08
CA LYS A 247 -22.47 15.45 -9.25
C LYS A 247 -22.30 16.94 -9.58
N GLY A 248 -21.06 17.35 -9.87
CA GLY A 248 -20.73 18.75 -10.16
C GLY A 248 -20.66 19.66 -8.94
N THR A 249 -20.58 19.07 -7.74
CA THR A 249 -20.31 19.81 -6.50
C THR A 249 -19.02 19.30 -5.86
N HIS A 250 -18.29 20.19 -5.20
CA HIS A 250 -17.11 19.86 -4.41
C HIS A 250 -17.19 20.51 -3.02
N ARG A 251 -16.44 19.95 -2.09
CA ARG A 251 -16.37 20.37 -0.69
C ARG A 251 -14.96 20.19 -0.13
N LEU A 252 -14.67 20.85 0.98
CA LEU A 252 -13.47 20.55 1.77
C LEU A 252 -13.64 19.23 2.50
N ASN A 253 -12.60 18.39 2.46
CA ASN A 253 -12.56 17.10 3.11
C ASN A 253 -12.32 17.27 4.60
N LEU A 254 -13.40 17.45 5.36
CA LEU A 254 -13.38 17.33 6.80
C LEU A 254 -12.89 15.94 7.16
N PRO A 255 -11.73 15.82 7.82
CA PRO A 255 -11.36 14.52 8.29
C PRO A 255 -12.33 14.16 9.42
N GLU A 256 -13.03 13.03 9.29
CA GLU A 256 -14.04 12.60 10.25
C GLU A 256 -13.54 12.81 11.69
N LYS A 257 -14.43 13.38 12.50
CA LYS A 257 -14.25 13.48 13.95
C LYS A 257 -13.94 12.08 14.47
N ILE A 258 -12.86 11.99 15.25
CA ILE A 258 -12.60 10.84 16.13
C ILE A 258 -13.74 10.79 17.15
#